data_AF-A0A953GZ30-F1
#
_entry.id   AF-A0A953GZ30-F1
#
_cell.length_a   1.000
_cell.length_b   1.000
_cell.length_c   1.000
_cell.angle_alpha   90.00
_cell.angle_beta   90.00
_cell.angle_gamma   90.00
#
_symmetry.space_group_name_H-M   'P 1'
#
loop_
_entity.id
_entity.type
_entity.pdbx_description
1 polymer ?
#
loop_
_entity_poly.entity_id
_entity_poly.type
_entity_poly.pdbx_seq_one_letter_code
_entity_poly.pdbx_strand_id
1 'polypeptide(L)'
;MIKTLLIDEWRFLTFRPVSPAIHTNWQAYLAFGLFFTWLAGMGRYWDNPKAELWQSLGVGSLAYVFVLASIIWLLLAPLRPRHWSYRNVLLFITLTAPPAVLYAIPVERFVSADAARVANAWFLAVVATWRVALFSVFLKRAAGFGIGTVIVATLLPLAIIVIALSALNLEHVVFEIMSGIREDQRSPNDAAYSVVFLLSLLSFTVAPFLVLAYLILVYRSWRGAQQGVRPI
;
A
#
# COMPACT_ATOMS: atom_id res chain seq x y z
N MET A 1 25.67 -11.37 2.11
CA MET A 1 24.72 -10.25 1.86
C MET A 1 23.34 -10.74 1.45
N ILE A 2 23.18 -11.52 0.37
CA ILE A 2 21.86 -12.01 -0.08
C ILE A 2 21.10 -12.82 0.98
N LYS A 3 21.78 -13.74 1.69
CA LYS A 3 21.15 -14.52 2.78
C LYS A 3 20.57 -13.62 3.88
N THR A 4 21.31 -12.58 4.27
CA THR A 4 20.86 -11.61 5.27
C THR A 4 19.63 -10.85 4.78
N LEU A 5 19.65 -10.44 3.52
CA LEU A 5 18.53 -9.74 2.89
C LEU A 5 17.26 -10.59 2.91
N LEU A 6 17.32 -11.85 2.48
CA LEU A 6 16.16 -12.76 2.49
C LEU A 6 15.62 -13.04 3.89
N ILE A 7 16.51 -13.16 4.88
CA ILE A 7 16.11 -13.35 6.29
C ILE A 7 15.43 -12.08 6.83
N ASP A 8 15.97 -10.91 6.51
CA ASP A 8 15.40 -9.63 6.93
C ASP A 8 14.07 -9.36 6.23
N GLU A 9 13.93 -9.73 4.96
CA GLU A 9 12.66 -9.69 4.23
C GLU A 9 11.63 -10.61 4.87
N TRP A 10 11.98 -11.86 5.17
CA TRP A 10 11.09 -12.77 5.89
C TRP A 10 10.69 -12.23 7.26
N ARG A 11 11.64 -11.66 8.01
CA ARG A 11 11.36 -11.03 9.31
C ARG A 11 10.42 -9.84 9.13
N PHE A 12 10.66 -8.99 8.15
CA PHE A 12 9.83 -7.84 7.84
C PHE A 12 8.40 -8.27 7.53
N LEU A 13 8.23 -9.20 6.59
CA LEU A 13 6.93 -9.72 6.21
C LEU A 13 6.22 -10.38 7.40
N THR A 14 6.93 -11.11 8.27
CA THR A 14 6.35 -11.74 9.48
C THR A 14 6.26 -10.84 10.70
N PHE A 15 6.28 -9.51 10.53
CA PHE A 15 6.15 -8.50 11.60
C PHE A 15 7.25 -8.59 12.68
N ARG A 16 8.41 -9.17 12.37
CA ARG A 16 9.57 -9.26 13.27
C ARG A 16 10.51 -8.06 13.09
N PRO A 17 11.33 -7.72 14.09
CA PRO A 17 12.32 -6.65 13.97
C PRO A 17 13.35 -6.99 12.88
N VAL A 18 13.65 -6.01 12.03
CA VAL A 18 14.65 -6.12 10.97
C VAL A 18 16.04 -5.85 11.55
N SER A 19 17.08 -6.50 11.00
CA SER A 19 18.46 -6.27 11.40
C SER A 19 18.90 -4.80 11.21
N PRO A 20 19.83 -4.27 12.04
CA PRO A 20 20.45 -2.96 11.82
C PRO A 20 21.14 -2.82 10.45
N ALA A 21 21.44 -3.95 9.79
CA ALA A 21 22.03 -4.01 8.45
C ALA A 21 21.24 -3.23 7.39
N ILE A 22 19.93 -3.01 7.58
CA ILE A 22 19.10 -2.21 6.68
C ILE A 22 19.54 -0.74 6.60
N HIS A 23 20.10 -0.19 7.68
CA HIS A 23 20.58 1.19 7.70
C HIS A 23 21.94 1.32 7.01
N THR A 24 22.82 0.34 7.20
CA THR A 24 24.16 0.32 6.61
C THR A 24 24.10 0.03 5.11
N ASN A 25 23.31 -0.97 4.69
CA ASN A 25 23.30 -1.48 3.30
C ASN A 25 22.02 -1.11 2.54
N TRP A 26 21.41 0.04 2.85
CA TRP A 26 20.10 0.41 2.36
C TRP A 26 19.93 0.40 0.84
N GLN A 27 20.99 0.68 0.08
CA GLN A 27 20.95 0.63 -1.39
C GLN A 27 20.63 -0.78 -1.89
N ALA A 28 21.15 -1.82 -1.23
CA ALA A 28 20.88 -3.20 -1.58
C ALA A 28 19.42 -3.58 -1.30
N TYR A 29 18.85 -3.13 -0.17
CA TYR A 29 17.44 -3.35 0.16
C TYR A 29 16.52 -2.59 -0.80
N LEU A 30 16.87 -1.35 -1.15
CA LEU A 30 16.12 -0.56 -2.12
C LEU A 30 16.16 -1.20 -3.51
N ALA A 31 17.34 -1.59 -3.99
CA ALA A 31 17.50 -2.26 -5.28
C ALA A 31 16.70 -3.57 -5.32
N PHE A 32 16.71 -4.34 -4.23
CA PHE A 32 15.91 -5.55 -4.10
C PHE A 32 14.40 -5.25 -4.18
N GLY A 33 13.89 -4.31 -3.38
CA GLY A 33 12.47 -3.97 -3.41
C GLY A 33 12.02 -3.37 -4.75
N LEU A 34 12.86 -2.54 -5.38
CA LEU A 34 12.61 -2.00 -6.72
C LEU A 34 12.62 -3.11 -7.79
N PHE A 35 13.52 -4.10 -7.68
CA PHE A 35 13.53 -5.25 -8.57
C PHE A 35 12.22 -6.04 -8.50
N PHE A 36 11.70 -6.32 -7.29
CA PHE A 36 10.41 -6.99 -7.14
C PHE A 36 9.23 -6.11 -7.58
N THR A 37 9.30 -4.79 -7.36
CA THR A 37 8.31 -3.83 -7.85
C THR A 37 8.26 -3.84 -9.38
N TRP A 38 9.43 -3.84 -10.02
CA TRP A 38 9.57 -3.91 -11.46
C TRP A 38 9.05 -5.24 -12.03
N LEU A 39 9.43 -6.37 -11.40
CA LEU A 39 8.96 -7.70 -11.79
C LEU A 39 7.42 -7.82 -11.68
N ALA A 40 6.84 -7.34 -10.59
CA ALA A 40 5.39 -7.30 -10.41
C ALA A 40 4.71 -6.38 -11.43
N GLY A 41 5.35 -5.25 -11.78
CA GLY A 41 4.87 -4.34 -12.82
C GLY A 41 4.84 -4.98 -14.20
N MET A 42 5.93 -5.64 -14.61
CA MET A 42 5.97 -6.39 -15.87
C MET A 42 4.94 -7.53 -15.89
N GLY A 43 4.85 -8.29 -14.79
CA GLY A 43 3.93 -9.43 -14.68
C GLY A 43 2.46 -9.05 -14.88
N ARG A 44 2.05 -7.83 -14.49
CA ARG A 44 0.67 -7.35 -14.64
C ARG A 44 0.24 -7.15 -16.09
N TYR A 45 1.18 -6.79 -16.98
CA TYR A 45 0.88 -6.43 -18.37
C TYR A 45 1.43 -7.44 -19.39
N TRP A 46 2.09 -8.50 -18.92
CA TRP A 46 2.73 -9.50 -19.79
C TRP A 46 1.76 -10.19 -20.76
N ASP A 47 0.51 -10.40 -20.35
CA ASP A 47 -0.51 -11.07 -21.17
C ASP A 47 -1.49 -10.09 -21.85
N ASN A 48 -1.22 -8.78 -21.81
CA ASN A 48 -2.14 -7.77 -22.35
C ASN A 48 -1.65 -7.23 -23.72
N PRO A 49 -2.32 -7.58 -24.83
CA PRO A 49 -1.91 -7.16 -26.18
C PRO A 49 -2.13 -5.66 -26.48
N LYS A 50 -2.81 -4.92 -25.59
CA LYS A 50 -3.06 -3.47 -25.76
C LYS A 50 -2.14 -2.58 -24.90
N ALA A 51 -1.21 -3.15 -24.14
CA ALA A 51 -0.37 -2.38 -23.23
C ALA A 51 0.69 -1.55 -23.98
N GLU A 52 0.83 -0.27 -23.63
CA GLU A 52 1.90 0.57 -24.17
C GLU A 52 3.28 0.08 -23.69
N LEU A 53 4.34 0.35 -24.45
CA LEU A 53 5.70 -0.14 -24.18
C LEU A 53 6.20 0.18 -22.76
N TRP A 54 5.88 1.36 -22.21
CA TRP A 54 6.30 1.74 -20.85
C TRP A 54 5.51 1.00 -19.74
N GLN A 55 4.29 0.54 -20.03
CA GLN A 55 3.48 -0.27 -19.12
C GLN A 55 3.98 -1.71 -19.09
N SER A 56 4.25 -2.29 -20.27
CA SER A 56 4.84 -3.63 -20.39
C SER A 56 6.26 -3.70 -19.84
N LEU A 57 7.05 -2.62 -19.93
CA LEU A 57 8.36 -2.49 -19.29
C LEU A 57 8.28 -2.29 -17.76
N GLY A 58 7.10 -2.19 -17.16
CA GLY A 58 6.92 -2.06 -15.70
C GLY A 58 7.36 -0.71 -15.10
N VAL A 59 7.64 0.30 -15.94
CA VAL A 59 8.12 1.62 -15.50
C VAL A 59 7.06 2.35 -14.68
N GLY A 60 5.78 2.14 -15.00
CA GLY A 60 4.65 2.68 -14.24
C GLY A 60 4.66 2.27 -12.76
N SER A 61 4.99 1.01 -12.45
CA SER A 61 5.06 0.53 -11.07
C SER A 61 6.22 1.13 -10.29
N LEU A 62 7.35 1.37 -10.96
CA LEU A 62 8.49 2.07 -10.35
C LEU A 62 8.10 3.51 -10.00
N ALA A 63 7.57 4.26 -10.96
CA ALA A 63 7.09 5.63 -10.74
C ALA A 63 6.04 5.70 -9.63
N TYR A 64 5.09 4.76 -9.62
CA TYR A 64 4.05 4.66 -8.61
C TYR A 64 4.62 4.57 -7.19
N VAL A 65 5.65 3.75 -6.95
CA VAL A 65 6.22 3.60 -5.61
C VAL A 65 6.86 4.90 -5.11
N PHE A 66 7.53 5.65 -5.99
CA PHE A 66 8.07 6.96 -5.62
C PHE A 66 6.98 7.98 -5.30
N VAL A 67 5.90 8.02 -6.10
CA VAL A 67 4.75 8.91 -5.87
C VAL A 67 4.04 8.54 -4.56
N LEU A 68 3.76 7.25 -4.34
CA LEU A 68 3.13 6.77 -3.12
C LEU A 68 3.98 7.09 -1.88
N ALA A 69 5.30 6.89 -1.96
CA ALA A 69 6.22 7.26 -0.89
C ALA A 69 6.16 8.75 -0.58
N SER A 70 6.07 9.61 -1.62
CA SER A 70 5.98 11.06 -1.45
C SER A 70 4.66 11.47 -0.79
N ILE A 71 3.54 10.90 -1.22
CA ILE A 71 2.23 11.17 -0.64
C ILE A 71 2.21 10.78 0.84
N ILE A 72 2.66 9.57 1.19
CA ILE A 72 2.69 9.12 2.58
C ILE A 72 3.66 9.97 3.40
N TRP A 73 4.83 10.28 2.86
CA TRP A 73 5.83 11.10 3.54
C TRP A 73 5.31 12.50 3.85
N LEU A 74 4.68 13.17 2.88
CA LEU A 74 4.07 14.50 3.05
C LEU A 74 2.88 14.47 3.99
N LEU A 75 1.98 13.48 3.87
CA LEU A 75 0.78 13.39 4.68
C LEU A 75 1.10 13.18 6.16
N LEU A 76 2.14 12.42 6.48
CA LEU A 76 2.49 12.12 7.88
C LEU A 76 3.58 13.02 8.45
N ALA A 77 4.29 13.79 7.63
CA ALA A 77 5.30 14.74 8.10
C ALA A 77 4.79 15.74 9.16
N PRO A 78 3.57 16.31 9.05
CA PRO A 78 3.04 17.22 10.06
C PRO A 78 2.90 16.62 11.46
N LEU A 79 2.79 15.29 11.58
CA LEU A 79 2.71 14.57 12.86
C LEU A 79 4.07 14.40 13.57
N ARG A 80 5.16 14.86 12.96
CA ARG A 80 6.54 14.86 13.50
C ARG A 80 7.01 13.51 14.06
N PRO A 81 7.13 12.47 13.22
CA PRO A 81 7.60 11.16 13.69
C PRO A 81 9.09 11.17 14.03
N ARG A 82 9.53 10.32 14.98
CA ARG A 82 10.89 10.38 15.57
C ARG A 82 12.03 10.07 14.59
N HIS A 83 11.79 9.24 13.57
CA HIS A 83 12.80 8.86 12.56
C HIS A 83 12.27 8.96 11.12
N TRP A 84 11.50 10.02 10.86
CA TRP A 84 10.86 10.20 9.55
C TRP A 84 11.83 10.69 8.51
N SER A 85 12.15 9.83 7.54
CA SER A 85 12.90 10.19 6.35
C SER A 85 12.21 9.59 5.13
N TYR A 86 12.25 10.31 4.00
CA TYR A 86 11.73 9.80 2.74
C TYR A 86 12.33 8.42 2.39
N ARG A 87 13.63 8.25 2.67
CA ARG A 87 14.34 6.98 2.51
C ARG A 87 13.70 5.84 3.29
N ASN A 88 13.34 6.03 4.56
CA ASN A 88 12.73 4.97 5.37
C ASN A 88 11.33 4.60 4.85
N VAL A 89 10.57 5.58 4.39
CA VAL A 89 9.24 5.36 3.79
C VAL A 89 9.36 4.61 2.46
N LEU A 90 10.29 5.03 1.60
CA LEU A 90 10.53 4.39 0.32
C LEU A 90 11.02 2.94 0.49
N LEU A 91 11.95 2.69 1.41
CA LEU A 91 12.41 1.35 1.76
C LEU A 91 11.25 0.48 2.27
N PHE A 92 10.42 1.01 3.16
CA PHE A 92 9.25 0.30 3.65
C PHE A 92 8.32 -0.11 2.49
N ILE A 93 7.95 0.82 1.61
CA ILE A 93 7.02 0.53 0.51
C ILE A 93 7.63 -0.49 -0.46
N THR A 94 8.89 -0.30 -0.86
CA THR A 94 9.57 -1.22 -1.80
C THR A 94 9.75 -2.63 -1.24
N LEU A 95 10.01 -2.78 0.07
CA LEU A 95 10.09 -4.11 0.71
C LEU A 95 8.73 -4.78 0.88
N THR A 96 7.60 -4.10 0.64
CA THR A 96 6.28 -4.77 0.54
C THR A 96 5.95 -5.30 -0.86
N ALA A 97 6.87 -5.13 -1.82
CA ALA A 97 6.70 -5.54 -3.21
C ALA A 97 6.85 -7.06 -3.46
N PRO A 98 7.65 -7.86 -2.73
CA PRO A 98 7.81 -9.28 -3.06
C PRO A 98 6.51 -10.10 -3.06
N PRO A 99 5.57 -9.93 -2.11
CA PRO A 99 4.25 -10.56 -2.19
C PRO A 99 3.45 -10.14 -3.43
N ALA A 100 3.76 -8.99 -4.04
CA ALA A 100 3.04 -8.50 -5.23
C ALA A 100 3.28 -9.37 -6.46
N VAL A 101 4.42 -10.06 -6.53
CA VAL A 101 4.76 -10.94 -7.66
C VAL A 101 3.78 -12.12 -7.77
N LEU A 102 3.20 -12.54 -6.64
CA LEU A 102 2.19 -13.59 -6.63
C LEU A 102 0.93 -13.21 -7.42
N TYR A 103 0.62 -11.91 -7.59
CA TYR A 103 -0.49 -11.46 -8.45
C TYR A 103 -0.20 -11.63 -9.95
N ALA A 104 1.06 -11.82 -10.34
CA ALA A 104 1.39 -12.10 -11.73
C ALA A 104 1.11 -13.55 -12.13
N ILE A 105 0.74 -14.43 -11.19
CA ILE A 105 0.42 -15.83 -11.46
C ILE A 105 -1.02 -15.90 -11.99
N PRO A 106 -1.25 -16.32 -13.26
CA PRO A 106 -2.57 -16.32 -13.87
C PRO A 106 -3.38 -17.52 -13.34
N VAL A 107 -4.00 -17.36 -12.18
CA VAL A 107 -4.87 -18.40 -11.57
C VAL A 107 -6.06 -18.73 -12.46
N GLU A 108 -6.46 -17.81 -13.34
CA GLU A 108 -7.53 -17.94 -14.33
C GLU A 108 -7.29 -19.07 -15.33
N ARG A 109 -6.02 -19.50 -15.51
CA ARG A 109 -5.68 -20.61 -16.41
C ARG A 109 -5.90 -21.99 -15.80
N PHE A 110 -6.11 -22.08 -14.48
CA PHE A 110 -6.14 -23.35 -13.76
C PHE A 110 -7.50 -23.69 -13.16
N VAL A 111 -8.42 -22.73 -13.05
CA VAL A 111 -9.74 -22.92 -12.43
C VAL A 111 -10.85 -22.29 -13.27
N SER A 112 -12.11 -22.65 -12.99
CA SER A 112 -13.27 -22.04 -13.65
C SER A 112 -13.36 -20.54 -13.36
N ALA A 113 -14.03 -19.78 -14.24
CA ALA A 113 -14.13 -18.32 -14.13
C ALA A 113 -14.69 -17.86 -12.76
N ASP A 114 -15.70 -18.55 -12.23
CA ASP A 114 -16.27 -18.23 -10.91
C ASP A 114 -15.28 -18.50 -9.76
N ALA A 115 -14.56 -19.62 -9.82
CA ALA A 115 -13.55 -19.97 -8.83
C ALA A 115 -12.34 -19.02 -8.90
N ALA A 116 -11.95 -18.58 -10.09
CA ALA A 116 -10.88 -17.59 -10.30
C ALA A 116 -11.24 -16.25 -9.67
N ARG A 117 -12.49 -15.77 -9.88
CA ARG A 117 -12.98 -14.51 -9.28
C ARG A 117 -12.92 -14.55 -7.76
N VAL A 118 -13.40 -15.63 -7.14
CA VAL A 118 -13.39 -15.79 -5.68
C VAL A 118 -11.96 -15.88 -5.14
N ALA A 119 -11.07 -16.63 -5.81
CA ALA A 119 -9.67 -16.76 -5.42
C ALA A 119 -8.92 -15.42 -5.50
N ASN A 120 -9.08 -14.67 -6.60
CA ASN A 120 -8.47 -13.35 -6.79
C ASN A 120 -8.96 -12.35 -5.72
N ALA A 121 -10.26 -12.34 -5.43
CA ALA A 121 -10.83 -11.49 -4.39
C ALA A 121 -10.25 -11.79 -3.00
N TRP A 122 -10.16 -13.08 -2.62
CA TRP A 122 -9.54 -13.48 -1.36
C TRP A 122 -8.05 -13.16 -1.30
N PHE A 123 -7.32 -13.38 -2.40
CA PHE A 123 -5.90 -13.09 -2.48
C PHE A 123 -5.63 -11.58 -2.30
N LEU A 124 -6.40 -10.74 -3.00
CA LEU A 124 -6.39 -9.28 -2.83
C LEU A 124 -6.71 -8.87 -1.38
N ALA A 125 -7.77 -9.43 -0.80
CA ALA A 125 -8.19 -9.11 0.56
C ALA A 125 -7.11 -9.44 1.61
N VAL A 126 -6.53 -10.64 1.53
CA VAL A 126 -5.48 -11.10 2.46
C VAL A 126 -4.24 -10.23 2.36
N VAL A 127 -3.74 -10.00 1.16
CA VAL A 127 -2.51 -9.23 0.94
C VAL A 127 -2.71 -7.74 1.22
N ALA A 128 -3.87 -7.16 0.89
CA ALA A 128 -4.20 -5.79 1.26
C ALA A 128 -4.22 -5.63 2.78
N THR A 129 -4.89 -6.54 3.49
CA THR A 129 -4.93 -6.55 4.97
C THR A 129 -3.53 -6.70 5.55
N TRP A 130 -2.71 -7.60 4.99
CA TRP A 130 -1.33 -7.80 5.39
C TRP A 130 -0.48 -6.53 5.24
N ARG A 131 -0.60 -5.82 4.12
CA ARG A 131 0.11 -4.55 3.86
C ARG A 131 -0.32 -3.45 4.82
N VAL A 132 -1.62 -3.32 5.11
CA VAL A 132 -2.14 -2.35 6.07
C VAL A 132 -1.64 -2.65 7.49
N ALA A 133 -1.57 -3.94 7.85
CA ALA A 133 -0.96 -4.36 9.12
C ALA A 133 0.54 -4.02 9.17
N LEU A 134 1.29 -4.27 8.08
CA LEU A 134 2.73 -3.96 8.02
C LEU A 134 2.96 -2.46 8.14
N PHE A 135 2.11 -1.65 7.50
CA PHE A 135 2.16 -0.20 7.60
C PHE A 135 1.89 0.26 9.02
N SER A 136 0.89 -0.30 9.69
CA SER A 136 0.60 0.02 11.10
C SER A 136 1.75 -0.35 12.04
N VAL A 137 2.41 -1.49 11.81
CA VAL A 137 3.60 -1.90 12.57
C VAL A 137 4.79 -0.99 12.28
N PHE A 138 4.99 -0.57 11.03
CA PHE A 138 6.01 0.40 10.65
C PHE A 138 5.78 1.75 11.34
N LEU A 139 4.55 2.26 11.36
CA LEU A 139 4.21 3.49 12.06
C LEU A 139 4.46 3.39 13.57
N LYS A 140 4.10 2.26 14.19
CA LYS A 140 4.34 2.03 15.62
C LYS A 140 5.83 1.93 15.95
N ARG A 141 6.61 1.17 15.17
CA ARG A 141 8.02 0.86 15.49
C ARG A 141 9.01 1.88 14.96
N ALA A 142 8.86 2.31 13.71
CA ALA A 142 9.81 3.22 13.06
C ALA A 142 9.43 4.69 13.31
N ALA A 143 8.14 5.03 13.19
CA ALA A 143 7.66 6.39 13.38
C ALA A 143 7.49 6.76 14.87
N GLY A 144 7.29 5.74 15.72
CA GLY A 144 7.22 5.86 17.18
C GLY A 144 5.88 6.36 17.70
N PHE A 145 4.82 6.24 16.89
CA PHE A 145 3.49 6.76 17.21
C PHE A 145 2.74 5.93 18.26
N GLY A 146 1.96 6.61 19.10
CA GLY A 146 0.94 6.00 19.94
C GLY A 146 -0.18 5.32 19.12
N ILE A 147 -0.90 4.37 19.73
CA ILE A 147 -1.92 3.54 19.05
C ILE A 147 -2.98 4.38 18.33
N GLY A 148 -3.51 5.43 18.99
CA GLY A 148 -4.50 6.31 18.39
C GLY A 148 -3.98 7.06 17.16
N THR A 149 -2.72 7.49 17.18
CA THR A 149 -2.07 8.14 16.04
C THR A 149 -1.82 7.16 14.91
N VAL A 150 -1.44 5.91 15.20
CA VAL A 150 -1.32 4.85 14.18
C VAL A 150 -2.66 4.60 13.49
N ILE A 151 -3.77 4.50 14.23
CA ILE A 151 -5.10 4.29 13.63
C ILE A 151 -5.44 5.41 12.65
N VAL A 152 -5.28 6.68 13.07
CA VAL A 152 -5.58 7.83 12.19
C VAL A 152 -4.63 7.89 11.00
N ALA A 153 -3.32 7.71 11.23
CA ALA A 153 -2.30 7.75 10.19
C ALA A 153 -2.41 6.60 9.17
N THR A 154 -2.97 5.46 9.56
CA THR A 154 -3.27 4.34 8.66
C THR A 154 -4.58 4.56 7.90
N LEU A 155 -5.67 4.90 8.59
CA LEU A 155 -7.00 4.96 7.99
C LEU A 155 -7.22 6.21 7.12
N LEU A 156 -6.62 7.34 7.48
CA LEU A 156 -6.80 8.59 6.74
C LEU A 156 -6.36 8.50 5.27
N PRO A 157 -5.12 8.08 4.93
CA PRO A 157 -4.72 7.92 3.54
C PRO A 157 -5.60 6.92 2.77
N LEU A 158 -6.03 5.83 3.42
CA LEU A 158 -6.94 4.87 2.79
C LEU A 158 -8.30 5.50 2.45
N ALA A 159 -8.91 6.22 3.40
CA ALA A 159 -10.17 6.91 3.19
C ALA A 159 -10.06 7.98 2.09
N ILE A 160 -8.97 8.75 2.07
CA ILE A 160 -8.70 9.74 1.02
C ILE A 160 -8.62 9.07 -0.35
N ILE A 161 -7.90 7.96 -0.47
CA ILE A 161 -7.78 7.23 -1.74
C ILE A 161 -9.15 6.73 -2.20
N VAL A 162 -9.95 6.12 -1.33
CA VAL A 162 -11.28 5.61 -1.68
C VAL A 162 -12.21 6.74 -2.11
N ILE A 163 -12.25 7.85 -1.36
CA ILE A 163 -13.06 9.02 -1.70
C ILE A 163 -12.62 9.62 -3.04
N ALA A 164 -11.32 9.77 -3.27
CA ALA A 164 -10.80 10.30 -4.53
C ALA A 164 -11.15 9.41 -5.73
N LEU A 165 -11.02 8.08 -5.58
CA LEU A 165 -11.40 7.13 -6.62
C LEU A 165 -12.90 7.16 -6.93
N SER A 166 -13.73 7.26 -5.89
CA SER A 166 -15.19 7.32 -6.05
C SER A 166 -15.62 8.67 -6.67
N ALA A 167 -15.05 9.79 -6.21
CA ALA A 167 -15.35 11.12 -6.75
C ALA A 167 -14.92 11.30 -8.21
N LEU A 168 -13.83 10.65 -8.63
CA LEU A 168 -13.36 10.64 -10.02
C LEU A 168 -14.06 9.55 -10.87
N ASN A 169 -14.97 8.78 -10.28
CA ASN A 169 -15.64 7.64 -10.90
C ASN A 169 -14.66 6.57 -11.46
N LEU A 170 -13.42 6.56 -10.94
CA LEU A 170 -12.34 5.65 -11.34
C LEU A 170 -12.38 4.31 -10.60
N GLU A 171 -13.32 4.14 -9.68
CA GLU A 171 -13.48 2.91 -8.89
C GLU A 171 -13.66 1.67 -9.79
N HIS A 172 -14.43 1.82 -10.87
CA HIS A 172 -14.67 0.80 -11.89
C HIS A 172 -13.37 0.40 -12.63
N VAL A 173 -12.56 1.39 -13.00
CA VAL A 173 -11.31 1.21 -13.74
C VAL A 173 -10.27 0.52 -12.85
N VAL A 174 -10.15 0.95 -11.58
CA VAL A 174 -9.19 0.32 -10.66
C VAL A 174 -9.56 -1.14 -10.41
N PHE A 175 -10.85 -1.45 -10.24
CA PHE A 175 -11.29 -2.83 -10.05
C PHE A 175 -11.07 -3.70 -11.30
N GLU A 176 -11.33 -3.17 -12.50
CA GLU A 176 -11.08 -3.87 -13.76
C GLU A 176 -9.58 -4.21 -13.91
N ILE A 177 -8.69 -3.27 -13.61
CA ILE A 177 -7.24 -3.50 -13.68
C ILE A 177 -6.73 -4.35 -12.48
N MET A 178 -7.45 -4.44 -11.36
CA MET A 178 -7.03 -5.23 -10.18
C MET A 178 -7.60 -6.65 -10.14
N SER A 179 -8.76 -6.90 -10.72
CA SER A 179 -9.43 -8.21 -10.72
C SER A 179 -9.03 -9.10 -11.90
N GLY A 180 -8.37 -8.53 -12.93
CA GLY A 180 -7.96 -9.25 -14.14
C GLY A 180 -9.14 -9.63 -15.05
N ILE A 181 -10.34 -9.09 -14.80
CA ILE A 181 -11.57 -9.44 -15.51
C ILE A 181 -11.55 -8.79 -16.90
N ARG A 182 -11.75 -9.62 -17.94
CA ARG A 182 -11.91 -9.17 -19.33
C ARG A 182 -13.34 -8.67 -19.57
N GLU A 183 -13.50 -7.67 -20.45
CA GLU A 183 -14.79 -7.02 -20.77
C GLU A 183 -15.89 -8.00 -21.23
N ASP A 184 -15.54 -9.21 -21.67
CA ASP A 184 -16.45 -10.26 -22.18
C ASP A 184 -17.16 -11.08 -21.08
N GLN A 185 -16.81 -10.90 -19.80
CA GLN A 185 -17.40 -11.64 -18.67
C GLN A 185 -18.30 -10.79 -17.75
N ARG A 186 -18.74 -9.61 -18.20
CA ARG A 186 -19.63 -8.72 -17.43
C ARG A 186 -20.98 -9.39 -17.12
N SER A 187 -21.19 -9.74 -15.85
CA SER A 187 -22.53 -9.84 -15.26
C SER A 187 -22.88 -8.46 -14.67
N PRO A 188 -23.98 -7.80 -15.09
CA PRO A 188 -24.37 -6.47 -14.60
C PRO A 188 -24.77 -6.40 -13.11
N ASN A 189 -24.69 -7.50 -12.36
CA ASN A 189 -25.21 -7.62 -10.99
C ASN A 189 -24.16 -8.17 -10.01
N ASP A 190 -22.92 -7.69 -10.11
CA ASP A 190 -21.79 -8.25 -9.37
C ASP A 190 -21.68 -7.70 -7.94
N ALA A 191 -21.54 -8.60 -6.97
CA ALA A 191 -21.23 -8.33 -5.56
C ALA A 191 -19.99 -7.43 -5.35
N ALA A 192 -19.17 -7.22 -6.37
CA ALA A 192 -18.08 -6.26 -6.35
C ALA A 192 -18.56 -4.80 -6.26
N TYR A 193 -19.65 -4.44 -6.96
CA TYR A 193 -20.23 -3.10 -6.91
C TYR A 193 -20.74 -2.76 -5.50
N SER A 194 -21.38 -3.72 -4.84
CA SER A 194 -21.87 -3.51 -3.47
C SER A 194 -20.74 -3.35 -2.46
N VAL A 195 -19.60 -4.03 -2.65
CA VAL A 195 -18.41 -3.84 -1.80
C VAL A 195 -17.80 -2.46 -2.00
N VAL A 196 -17.61 -2.01 -3.25
CA VAL A 196 -17.08 -0.67 -3.54
C VAL A 196 -18.02 0.40 -2.99
N PHE A 197 -19.32 0.28 -3.24
CA PHE A 197 -20.32 1.20 -2.71
C PHE A 197 -20.29 1.26 -1.18
N LEU A 198 -20.21 0.10 -0.50
CA LEU A 198 -20.11 0.04 0.96
C LEU A 198 -18.81 0.69 1.47
N LEU A 199 -17.68 0.42 0.84
CA LEU A 199 -16.38 1.03 1.19
C LEU A 199 -16.39 2.54 0.98
N SER A 200 -17.00 3.02 -0.10
CA SER A 200 -17.18 4.45 -0.38
C SER A 200 -18.07 5.09 0.68
N LEU A 201 -19.21 4.50 1.00
CA LEU A 201 -20.13 4.97 2.04
C LEU A 201 -19.44 5.06 3.41
N LEU A 202 -18.73 4.01 3.81
CA LEU A 202 -17.96 3.99 5.06
C LEU A 202 -16.86 5.04 5.05
N SER A 203 -16.12 5.17 3.96
CA SER A 203 -15.03 6.15 3.83
C SER A 203 -15.55 7.58 3.92
N PHE A 204 -16.64 7.92 3.21
CA PHE A 204 -17.29 9.22 3.30
C PHE A 204 -17.80 9.54 4.71
N THR A 205 -18.33 8.53 5.42
CA THR A 205 -18.84 8.70 6.78
C THR A 205 -17.72 8.89 7.79
N VAL A 206 -16.63 8.12 7.67
CA VAL A 206 -15.54 8.09 8.65
C VAL A 206 -14.51 9.20 8.40
N ALA A 207 -14.32 9.63 7.15
CA ALA A 207 -13.37 10.67 6.76
C ALA A 207 -13.47 11.98 7.57
N PRO A 208 -14.65 12.61 7.80
CA PRO A 208 -14.70 13.85 8.59
C PRO A 208 -14.17 13.67 10.01
N PHE A 209 -14.45 12.52 10.65
CA PHE A 209 -13.91 12.20 11.96
C PHE A 209 -12.40 11.97 11.94
N LEU A 210 -11.89 11.29 10.91
CA LEU A 210 -10.45 11.07 10.74
C LEU A 210 -9.69 12.37 10.45
N VAL A 211 -10.24 13.25 9.61
CA VAL A 211 -9.65 14.56 9.30
C VAL A 211 -9.61 15.42 10.56
N LEU A 212 -10.70 15.48 11.32
CA LEU A 212 -10.73 16.22 12.58
C LEU A 212 -9.71 15.66 13.59
N ALA A 213 -9.68 14.33 13.77
CA ALA A 213 -8.70 13.69 14.64
C ALA A 213 -7.26 13.95 14.20
N TYR A 214 -6.99 13.90 12.90
CA TYR A 214 -5.68 14.22 12.32
C TYR A 214 -5.27 15.67 12.61
N LEU A 215 -6.15 16.64 12.37
CA LEU A 215 -5.88 18.06 12.66
C LEU A 215 -5.60 18.29 14.14
N ILE A 216 -6.35 17.64 15.04
CA ILE A 216 -6.11 17.70 16.48
C ILE A 216 -4.73 17.12 16.84
N LEU A 217 -4.35 15.98 16.26
CA LEU A 217 -3.05 15.35 16.49
C LEU A 217 -1.89 16.22 15.97
N VAL A 218 -2.02 16.80 14.77
CA VAL A 218 -1.05 17.75 14.22
C VAL A 218 -0.92 18.95 15.15
N TYR A 219 -2.03 19.56 15.56
CA TYR A 219 -2.03 20.69 16.47
C TYR A 219 -1.33 20.39 17.81
N ARG A 220 -1.64 19.24 18.42
CA ARG A 220 -1.00 18.78 19.65
C ARG A 220 0.49 18.55 19.47
N SER A 221 0.91 17.92 18.36
CA SER A 221 2.32 17.67 18.08
C SER A 221 3.13 18.96 17.91
N TRP A 222 2.52 20.01 17.34
CA TRP A 222 3.17 21.30 17.15
C TRP A 222 3.23 22.11 18.44
N ARG A 223 2.16 22.11 19.26
CA ARG A 223 2.17 22.73 20.58
C ARG A 223 3.16 22.05 21.55
N GLY A 224 3.19 20.72 21.59
CA GLY A 224 4.12 19.99 22.45
C GLY A 224 5.59 20.31 22.13
N ALA A 225 5.90 20.49 20.84
CA ALA A 225 7.23 20.90 20.41
C ALA A 225 7.59 22.34 20.79
N GLN A 226 6.63 23.26 20.86
CA GLN A 226 6.85 24.62 21.38
C GLN A 226 7.11 24.64 22.89
N GLN A 227 6.63 23.63 23.62
CA GLN A 227 6.78 23.49 25.06
C GLN A 227 7.99 22.64 25.48
N GLY A 228 8.82 22.16 24.54
CA GLY A 228 9.96 21.29 24.83
C GLY A 228 9.58 19.87 25.30
N VAL A 229 8.29 19.51 25.24
CA VAL A 229 7.79 18.18 25.64
C VAL A 229 7.90 17.24 24.44
N ARG A 230 8.56 16.09 24.63
CA ARG A 230 8.83 15.10 23.56
C ARG A 230 7.53 14.65 22.86
N PRO A 231 7.55 14.40 21.54
CA PRO A 231 6.35 14.00 20.80
C PRO A 231 5.86 12.60 21.22
N ILE A 232 4.51 12.48 21.19
CA ILE A 232 3.64 11.37 21.60
C ILE A 232 3.79 10.16 20.66
#